data_AF-A0A7S3T8K4-F1
#
_entry.id   AF-A0A7S3T8K4-F1
#
_cell.length_a   1.000
_cell.length_b   1.000
_cell.length_c   1.000
_cell.angle_alpha   90.00
_cell.angle_beta   90.00
_cell.angle_gamma   90.00
#
_symmetry.space_group_name_H-M   'P 1'
#
loop_
_entity.id
_entity.type
_entity.pdbx_description
1 polymer ?
#
loop_
_entity_poly.entity_id
_entity_poly.type
_entity_poly.pdbx_seq_one_letter_code
_entity_poly.pdbx_strand_id
1 'polypeptide(L)'
;IVSGVASQVLLRRTERWQHLMGIFVGMATLLGILVGLHLFYSYLIYYNQYNMLRAATNQAASQPTALFADVGMVQFTSDTRLDVGRSLGYRAAQLKATLCVAPVVDSSMGP
;
A
#
# COMPACT_ATOMS: atom_id res chain seq x y z
N ILE A 1 -16.30 -14.72 -48.86
CA ILE A 1 -15.98 -13.28 -48.92
C ILE A 1 -17.24 -12.41 -48.91
N VAL A 2 -18.33 -12.81 -49.58
CA VAL A 2 -19.59 -12.02 -49.66
C VAL A 2 -20.42 -12.00 -48.36
N SER A 3 -20.25 -12.97 -47.45
CA SER A 3 -21.00 -13.05 -46.18
C SER A 3 -20.52 -12.09 -45.07
N GLY A 4 -19.30 -11.54 -45.18
CA GLY A 4 -18.76 -10.59 -44.19
C GLY A 4 -19.21 -9.15 -44.41
N VAL A 5 -19.45 -8.75 -45.67
CA VAL A 5 -19.79 -7.37 -46.03
C VAL A 5 -21.24 -7.04 -45.68
N ALA A 6 -22.17 -7.99 -45.83
CA ALA A 6 -23.58 -7.79 -45.50
C ALA A 6 -23.83 -7.59 -43.99
N SER A 7 -23.03 -8.25 -43.13
CA SER A 7 -23.10 -8.07 -41.67
C SER A 7 -22.63 -6.68 -41.21
N GLN A 8 -21.66 -6.08 -41.93
CA GLN A 8 -21.20 -4.72 -41.64
C GLN A 8 -22.15 -3.62 -42.15
N VAL A 9 -22.92 -3.87 -43.21
CA VAL A 9 -23.85 -2.89 -43.79
C VAL A 9 -25.16 -2.78 -43.00
N LEU A 10 -25.63 -3.87 -42.37
CA LEU A 10 -26.84 -3.84 -41.53
C LEU A 10 -26.66 -3.09 -40.18
N LEU A 11 -25.42 -2.85 -39.75
CA LEU A 11 -25.11 -2.06 -38.55
C LEU A 11 -25.03 -0.54 -38.82
N ARG A 12 -25.30 -0.08 -40.05
CA ARG A 12 -25.10 1.31 -40.47
C ARG A 12 -26.39 2.11 -40.62
N ARG A 13 -27.29 1.97 -39.64
CA ARG A 13 -28.22 3.06 -39.25
C ARG A 13 -27.87 3.45 -37.82
N THR A 14 -26.87 4.31 -37.69
CA THR A 14 -26.61 5.00 -36.43
C THR A 14 -27.69 6.05 -36.21
N GLU A 15 -28.83 5.59 -35.70
CA GLU A 15 -29.86 6.47 -35.17
C GLU A 15 -29.24 7.32 -34.04
N ARG A 16 -29.57 8.61 -33.95
CA ARG A 16 -28.98 9.57 -32.99
C ARG A 16 -28.99 9.06 -31.54
N TRP A 17 -29.95 8.19 -31.21
CA TRP A 17 -30.04 7.49 -29.94
C TRP A 17 -28.76 6.67 -29.65
N GLN A 18 -28.25 5.88 -30.58
CA GLN A 18 -27.09 5.01 -30.32
C GLN A 18 -25.84 5.79 -29.90
N HIS A 19 -25.62 6.97 -30.47
CA HIS A 19 -24.53 7.86 -30.06
C HIS A 19 -24.75 8.45 -28.66
N LEU A 20 -26.00 8.80 -28.30
CA LEU A 20 -26.33 9.30 -26.96
C LEU A 20 -26.05 8.23 -25.89
N MET A 21 -26.45 6.97 -26.13
CA MET A 21 -26.14 5.85 -25.23
C MET A 21 -24.64 5.58 -25.13
N GLY A 22 -23.92 5.64 -26.25
CA GLY A 22 -22.47 5.51 -26.25
C GLY A 22 -21.76 6.55 -25.39
N ILE A 23 -22.22 7.81 -25.42
CA ILE A 23 -21.67 8.88 -24.58
C ILE A 23 -21.94 8.62 -23.11
N PHE A 24 -23.15 8.20 -22.73
CA PHE A 24 -23.47 7.90 -21.33
C PHE A 24 -22.63 6.74 -20.78
N VAL A 25 -22.50 5.66 -21.55
CA VAL A 25 -21.66 4.50 -21.15
C VAL A 25 -20.20 4.92 -21.07
N GLY A 26 -19.70 5.71 -22.02
CA GLY A 26 -18.34 6.25 -21.99
C GLY A 26 -18.06 7.15 -20.79
N MET A 27 -19.02 8.00 -20.40
CA MET A 27 -18.88 8.82 -19.19
C MET A 27 -18.91 7.97 -17.92
N ALA A 28 -19.78 6.96 -17.86
CA ALA A 28 -19.85 6.06 -16.71
C ALA A 28 -18.54 5.28 -16.49
N THR A 29 -17.92 4.78 -17.56
CA THR A 29 -16.63 4.07 -17.46
C THR A 29 -15.50 5.01 -17.04
N LEU A 30 -15.44 6.23 -17.58
CA LEU A 30 -14.44 7.23 -17.18
C LEU A 30 -14.57 7.61 -15.70
N LEU A 31 -15.79 7.88 -15.24
CA LEU A 31 -16.03 8.19 -13.83
C LEU A 31 -15.71 7.01 -12.91
N GLY A 32 -16.06 5.78 -13.30
CA GLY A 32 -15.71 4.57 -12.56
C GLY A 32 -14.20 4.38 -12.42
N ILE A 33 -13.43 4.64 -13.49
CA ILE A 33 -11.97 4.58 -13.45
C ILE A 33 -11.41 5.65 -12.51
N LEU A 34 -11.87 6.90 -12.59
CA LEU A 34 -11.39 7.98 -11.74
C LEU A 34 -11.66 7.70 -10.25
N VAL A 35 -12.87 7.23 -9.91
CA VAL A 35 -13.23 6.87 -8.54
C VAL A 35 -12.41 5.68 -8.04
N GLY A 36 -12.26 4.65 -8.88
CA GLY A 36 -11.43 3.48 -8.55
C GLY A 36 -9.97 3.86 -8.30
N LEU A 37 -9.41 4.74 -9.13
CA LEU A 37 -8.05 5.24 -8.97
C LEU A 37 -7.91 6.05 -7.66
N HIS A 38 -8.88 6.91 -7.36
CA HIS A 38 -8.87 7.71 -6.14
C HIS A 38 -8.93 6.84 -4.87
N LEU A 39 -9.79 5.81 -4.87
CA LEU A 39 -9.86 4.82 -3.79
C LEU A 39 -8.55 4.05 -3.64
N PHE A 40 -7.93 3.67 -4.76
CA PHE A 40 -6.68 2.93 -4.76
C PHE A 40 -5.56 3.73 -4.09
N TYR A 41 -5.38 5.00 -4.47
CA TYR A 41 -4.33 5.86 -3.92
C TYR A 41 -4.62 6.33 -2.50
N SER A 42 -5.88 6.49 -2.11
CA SER A 42 -6.21 6.97 -0.76
C SER A 42 -6.12 5.87 0.30
N TYR A 43 -6.49 4.63 -0.05
CA TYR A 43 -6.66 3.55 0.95
C TYR A 43 -5.83 2.30 0.65
N LEU A 44 -5.86 1.79 -0.59
CA LEU A 44 -5.20 0.51 -0.88
C LEU A 44 -3.68 0.61 -0.90
N ILE A 45 -3.11 1.78 -1.21
CA ILE A 45 -1.64 1.91 -1.31
C ILE A 45 -0.94 1.56 0.01
N TYR A 46 -1.48 2.02 1.15
CA TYR A 46 -0.92 1.72 2.47
C TYR A 46 -1.07 0.24 2.81
N TYR A 47 -2.25 -0.34 2.57
CA TYR A 47 -2.50 -1.76 2.80
C TYR A 47 -1.55 -2.64 1.95
N ASN A 48 -1.42 -2.33 0.66
CA ASN A 48 -0.61 -3.11 -0.25
C ASN A 48 0.89 -2.95 0.06
N GLN A 49 1.30 -1.76 0.51
CA GLN A 49 2.65 -1.55 1.03
C GLN A 49 2.89 -2.51 2.21
N TYR A 50 2.07 -2.48 3.27
CA TYR A 50 2.24 -3.41 4.40
C TYR A 50 2.29 -4.89 4.01
N ASN A 51 1.55 -5.30 2.98
CA ASN A 51 1.53 -6.69 2.50
C ASN A 51 2.74 -7.05 1.63
N MET A 52 3.35 -6.08 0.94
CA MET A 52 4.54 -6.27 0.10
C MET A 52 5.84 -6.24 0.90
N LEU A 53 5.85 -5.59 2.08
CA LEU A 53 7.02 -5.63 2.93
C LEU A 53 7.20 -7.03 3.52
N ARG A 54 8.42 -7.56 3.40
CA ARG A 54 8.77 -8.86 3.96
C ARG A 54 8.68 -8.81 5.49
N ALA A 55 8.15 -9.86 6.10
CA ALA A 55 8.25 -10.08 7.54
C ALA A 55 9.50 -10.94 7.83
N ALA A 56 10.44 -10.42 8.62
CA ALA A 56 11.62 -11.17 9.06
C ALA A 56 11.38 -11.68 10.48
N THR A 57 11.48 -13.00 10.67
CA THR A 57 11.28 -13.65 11.97
C THR A 57 12.59 -14.10 12.58
N ASN A 58 12.60 -14.30 13.90
CA ASN A 58 13.73 -14.81 14.69
C ASN A 58 15.01 -13.99 14.54
N GLN A 59 14.88 -12.66 14.44
CA GLN A 59 16.04 -11.79 14.37
C GLN A 59 16.57 -11.49 15.78
N ALA A 60 17.88 -11.56 15.97
CA ALA A 60 18.52 -11.22 17.23
C ALA A 60 18.66 -9.69 17.35
N ALA A 61 18.49 -9.13 18.54
CA ALA A 61 18.63 -7.69 18.78
C ALA A 61 20.06 -7.17 18.51
N SER A 62 21.06 -8.04 18.52
CA SER A 62 22.47 -7.72 18.25
C SER A 62 22.83 -7.64 16.76
N GLN A 63 21.89 -7.96 15.85
CA GLN A 63 22.13 -8.02 14.41
C GLN A 63 22.04 -6.61 13.77
N PRO A 64 22.91 -6.28 12.77
CA PRO A 64 22.93 -4.93 12.23
C PRO A 64 21.65 -4.55 11.48
N THR A 65 21.06 -3.41 11.83
CA THR A 65 19.80 -2.89 11.27
C THR A 65 19.88 -2.59 9.77
N ALA A 66 21.09 -2.36 9.23
CA ALA A 66 21.30 -2.07 7.82
C ALA A 66 20.86 -3.21 6.88
N LEU A 67 20.82 -4.45 7.37
CA LEU A 67 20.32 -5.60 6.59
C LEU A 67 18.79 -5.66 6.48
N PHE A 68 18.06 -4.82 7.22
CA PHE A 68 16.60 -4.87 7.32
C PHE A 68 15.92 -3.58 6.86
N ALA A 69 16.62 -2.78 6.05
CA ALA A 69 16.09 -1.51 5.54
C ALA A 69 14.84 -1.67 4.64
N ASP A 70 14.63 -2.86 4.07
CA ASP A 70 13.51 -3.23 3.20
C ASP A 70 12.40 -4.01 3.93
N VAL A 71 12.60 -4.34 5.21
CA VAL A 71 11.68 -5.14 6.02
C VAL A 71 10.66 -4.24 6.71
N GLY A 72 9.38 -4.60 6.61
CA GLY A 72 8.29 -3.79 7.18
C GLY A 72 7.87 -4.18 8.57
N MET A 73 8.22 -5.40 8.97
CA MET A 73 7.93 -5.93 10.27
C MET A 73 9.01 -6.92 10.68
N VAL A 74 9.57 -6.70 11.86
CA VAL A 74 10.60 -7.54 12.45
C VAL A 74 10.02 -8.22 13.68
N GLN A 75 10.10 -9.54 13.71
CA GLN A 75 9.78 -10.33 14.89
C GLN A 75 11.09 -10.81 15.52
N PHE A 76 11.39 -10.28 16.70
CA PHE A 76 12.58 -10.62 17.47
C PHE A 76 12.46 -11.98 18.15
N THR A 77 13.59 -12.58 18.53
CA THR A 77 13.65 -13.80 19.33
C THR A 77 13.17 -13.57 20.77
N SER A 78 12.82 -14.64 21.48
CA SER A 78 12.34 -14.60 22.87
C SER A 78 13.33 -13.97 23.85
N ASP A 79 14.62 -13.96 23.51
CA ASP A 79 15.70 -13.51 24.38
C ASP A 79 15.93 -11.99 24.28
N THR A 80 15.17 -11.31 23.42
CA THR A 80 15.20 -9.86 23.28
C THR A 80 14.21 -9.19 24.23
N ARG A 81 14.59 -8.02 24.75
CA ARG A 81 13.77 -7.23 25.67
C ARG A 81 13.82 -5.75 25.32
N LEU A 82 12.77 -5.04 25.70
CA LEU A 82 12.74 -3.58 25.61
C LEU A 82 13.37 -2.98 26.86
N ASP A 83 14.42 -2.18 26.70
CA ASP A 83 15.04 -1.45 27.81
C ASP A 83 14.38 -0.08 27.98
N VAL A 84 13.45 -0.01 28.94
CA VAL A 84 12.73 1.23 29.28
C VAL A 84 13.62 2.22 30.05
N GLY A 85 14.66 1.73 30.74
CA GLY A 85 15.59 2.56 31.52
C GLY A 85 16.42 3.48 30.64
N ARG A 86 16.71 3.05 29.41
CA ARG A 86 17.40 3.85 28.38
C ARG A 86 16.46 4.47 27.35
N SER A 87 15.19 4.65 27.71
CA SER A 87 14.24 5.34 26.83
C SER A 87 14.58 6.83 26.69
N LEU A 88 14.48 7.34 25.46
CA LEU A 88 14.71 8.74 25.14
C LEU A 88 13.43 9.36 24.59
N GLY A 89 13.04 10.50 25.15
CA GLY A 89 11.94 11.32 24.64
C GLY A 89 12.43 12.29 23.58
N TYR A 90 12.03 12.10 22.33
CA TYR A 90 12.28 13.05 21.25
C TYR A 90 11.07 13.95 21.04
N ARG A 91 11.26 15.27 21.12
CA ARG A 91 10.21 16.24 20.77
C ARG A 91 10.25 16.52 19.28
N ALA A 92 9.30 15.96 18.53
CA ALA A 92 9.14 16.27 17.12
C ALA A 92 8.47 17.65 16.96
N ALA A 93 9.22 18.64 16.49
CA ALA A 93 8.75 20.01 16.31
C ALA A 93 7.51 20.11 15.39
N GLN A 94 7.39 19.21 14.42
CA GLN A 94 6.30 19.18 13.45
C GLN A 94 5.00 18.57 14.00
N LEU A 95 5.08 17.57 14.88
CA LEU A 95 3.90 16.87 15.42
C LEU A 95 3.40 17.47 16.75
N LYS A 96 4.13 18.42 17.36
CA LYS A 96 3.88 18.92 18.73
C LYS A 96 3.70 17.78 19.75
N ALA A 97 4.30 16.62 19.49
CA ALA A 97 4.18 15.42 20.28
C ALA A 97 5.57 14.94 20.74
N THR A 98 5.62 14.37 21.94
CA THR A 98 6.82 13.71 22.46
C THR A 98 6.77 12.24 22.03
N LEU A 99 7.73 11.83 21.22
CA LEU A 99 7.93 10.45 20.81
C LEU A 99 8.86 9.78 21.81
N CYS A 100 8.41 8.72 22.47
CA CYS A 100 9.27 7.91 23.34
C CYS A 100 9.86 6.77 22.53
N VAL A 101 11.18 6.72 22.42
CA VAL A 101 11.90 5.64 21.76
C VAL A 101 12.65 4.86 22.82
N ALA A 102 12.40 3.56 22.91
CA ALA A 102 13.12 2.65 23.79
C ALA A 102 13.91 1.63 22.96
N PRO A 103 15.20 1.41 23.25
CA PRO A 103 16.00 0.43 22.51
C PRO A 103 15.56 -1.00 22.81
N VAL A 104 15.65 -1.85 21.79
CA VAL A 104 15.52 -3.31 21.92
C VAL A 104 16.92 -3.88 22.14
N VAL A 105 17.11 -4.63 23.22
CA VAL A 105 18.40 -5.19 23.64
C VAL A 105 18.30 -6.70 23.79
N ASP A 106 19.44 -7.37 23.71
CA ASP A 106 19.56 -8.80 24.00
C ASP A 106 19.69 -9.02 25.52
N SER A 107 19.36 -10.24 25.97
CA SER A 107 19.53 -10.74 27.35
C SER A 107 20.93 -10.53 27.93
N SER A 108 21.96 -10.45 27.08
CA SER A 108 23.35 -10.20 27.47
C SER A 108 23.65 -8.76 27.89
N MET A 109 22.86 -7.77 27.44
CA MET A 109 22.95 -6.41 27.96
C MET A 109 22.14 -6.37 29.26
N GLY A 110 22.83 -6.37 30.40
CA GLY A 110 22.23 -6.31 31.74
C GLY A 110 21.21 -5.17 31.92
N PRO A 111 20.33 -5.27 32.94
CA PRO A 111 19.31 -4.25 33.21
C PRO A 111 19.92 -2.87 33.48
#